data_AF-A0A7U9DKC3-F1
#
_entry.id   AF-A0A7U9DKC3-F1
#
_cell.length_a   1.000
_cell.length_b   1.000
_cell.length_c   1.000
_cell.angle_alpha   90.00
_cell.angle_beta   90.00
_cell.angle_gamma   90.00
#
_symmetry.space_group_name_H-M   'P 1'
#
loop_
_entity.id
_entity.type
_entity.pdbx_description
1 polymer ?
#
loop_
_entity_poly.entity_id
_entity_poly.type
_entity_poly.pdbx_seq_one_letter_code
_entity_poly.pdbx_strand_id
1 'polypeptide(L)'
;MDLRAALAAHRLVAIVRGDDADAALRTVLTLAEEGVELIEVSLTGKDALQVIERARAALGPDRPLGAGTVLSADDAVAAHRAGADFAVTPGLGEGVTAARERGMPVLAGVMTPTDVITARALGATALKIFPAAQAGGPAYVKALRGPFPHETLVPVGGVDGGDRPVPIWRRVPPRSGSAPR
;
A
#
# COMPACT_ATOMS: atom_id res chain seq x y z
N MET A 1 -1.97 2.61 -13.37
CA MET A 1 -1.65 3.56 -12.28
C MET A 1 -0.15 3.55 -11.97
N ASP A 2 0.47 4.70 -11.66
CA ASP A 2 1.81 4.76 -11.04
C ASP A 2 1.69 4.79 -9.51
N LEU A 3 1.85 3.63 -8.88
CA LEU A 3 1.74 3.49 -7.42
C LEU A 3 2.82 4.26 -6.67
N ARG A 4 4.06 4.38 -7.20
CA ARG A 4 5.14 5.09 -6.50
C ARG A 4 4.83 6.58 -6.44
N ALA A 5 4.35 7.16 -7.54
CA ALA A 5 3.92 8.55 -7.59
C ALA A 5 2.73 8.81 -6.65
N ALA A 6 1.73 7.93 -6.66
CA ALA A 6 0.56 8.06 -5.77
C ALA A 6 0.96 7.97 -4.28
N LEU A 7 1.83 7.04 -3.90
CA LEU A 7 2.35 6.93 -2.53
C LEU A 7 3.12 8.19 -2.10
N ALA A 8 3.90 8.77 -3.01
CA ALA A 8 4.65 10.01 -2.73
C ALA A 8 3.72 11.22 -2.57
N ALA A 9 2.64 11.30 -3.35
CA ALA A 9 1.68 12.39 -3.33
C ALA A 9 0.73 12.33 -2.12
N HIS A 10 0.09 11.17 -1.89
CA HIS A 10 -1.00 11.03 -0.90
C HIS A 10 -0.53 10.56 0.46
N ARG A 11 0.60 9.81 0.51
CA ARG A 11 1.35 9.51 1.75
C ARG A 11 0.58 8.71 2.81
N LEU A 12 -0.59 8.20 2.44
CA LEU A 12 -1.48 7.39 3.26
C LEU A 12 -2.01 6.27 2.38
N VAL A 13 -2.07 5.06 2.93
CA VAL A 13 -2.81 3.94 2.35
C VAL A 13 -3.75 3.45 3.45
N ALA A 14 -5.06 3.54 3.21
CA ALA A 14 -6.05 3.03 4.14
C ALA A 14 -6.26 1.53 3.92
N ILE A 15 -6.34 0.79 5.02
CA ILE A 15 -6.57 -0.65 5.02
C ILE A 15 -7.96 -0.91 5.60
N VAL A 16 -8.88 -1.38 4.76
CA VAL A 16 -10.23 -1.74 5.19
C VAL A 16 -10.31 -3.25 5.39
N ARG A 17 -10.79 -3.65 6.57
CA ARG A 17 -11.02 -5.05 6.95
C ARG A 17 -12.22 -5.10 7.91
N GLY A 18 -13.09 -6.09 7.73
CA GLY A 18 -14.23 -6.30 8.62
C GLY A 18 -14.90 -7.65 8.38
N ASP A 19 -15.80 -8.00 9.28
CA ASP A 19 -16.68 -9.18 9.23
C ASP A 19 -18.09 -8.86 8.69
N ASP A 20 -18.39 -7.57 8.47
CA ASP A 20 -19.57 -7.08 7.74
C ASP A 20 -19.13 -6.46 6.40
N ALA A 21 -19.51 -7.10 5.31
CA ALA A 21 -19.18 -6.69 3.95
C ALA A 21 -19.82 -5.35 3.54
N ASP A 22 -21.05 -5.07 4.01
CA ASP A 22 -21.72 -3.80 3.71
C ASP A 22 -21.08 -2.66 4.50
N ALA A 23 -20.68 -2.91 5.76
CA ALA A 23 -19.92 -1.94 6.53
C ALA A 23 -18.54 -1.67 5.91
N ALA A 24 -17.85 -2.71 5.43
CA ALA A 24 -16.58 -2.56 4.73
C ALA A 24 -16.73 -1.73 3.44
N LEU A 25 -17.76 -2.01 2.63
CA LEU A 25 -18.05 -1.23 1.43
C LEU A 25 -18.34 0.24 1.78
N ARG A 26 -19.23 0.50 2.74
CA ARG A 26 -19.51 1.88 3.18
C ARG A 26 -18.23 2.60 3.60
N THR A 27 -17.35 1.91 4.33
CA THR A 27 -16.06 2.46 4.76
C THR A 27 -15.17 2.83 3.57
N VAL A 28 -15.05 1.98 2.56
CA VAL A 28 -14.28 2.28 1.34
C VAL A 28 -14.84 3.53 0.64
N LEU A 29 -16.16 3.61 0.47
CA LEU A 29 -16.80 4.74 -0.20
C LEU A 29 -16.64 6.04 0.59
N THR A 30 -16.86 6.02 1.90
CA THR A 30 -16.66 7.20 2.75
C THR A 30 -15.19 7.67 2.74
N LEU A 31 -14.23 6.75 2.84
CA LEU A 31 -12.81 7.13 2.74
C LEU A 31 -12.50 7.78 1.38
N ALA A 32 -13.08 7.26 0.30
CA ALA A 32 -12.92 7.83 -1.03
C ALA A 32 -13.54 9.24 -1.13
N GLU A 33 -14.74 9.43 -0.61
CA GLU A 33 -15.44 10.72 -0.55
C GLU A 33 -14.66 11.77 0.25
N GLU A 34 -14.01 11.36 1.34
CA GLU A 34 -13.17 12.22 2.19
C GLU A 34 -11.73 12.42 1.62
N GLY A 35 -11.48 12.00 0.39
CA GLY A 35 -10.22 12.28 -0.33
C GLY A 35 -9.06 11.33 0.00
N VAL A 36 -9.32 10.19 0.63
CA VAL A 36 -8.31 9.13 0.77
C VAL A 36 -8.17 8.40 -0.57
N GLU A 37 -7.05 8.66 -1.25
CA GLU A 37 -6.84 8.19 -2.63
C GLU A 37 -6.40 6.73 -2.73
N LEU A 38 -5.59 6.24 -1.80
CA LEU A 38 -5.11 4.86 -1.81
C LEU A 38 -5.84 4.07 -0.72
N ILE A 39 -6.74 3.20 -1.15
CA ILE A 39 -7.53 2.33 -0.27
C ILE A 39 -7.32 0.89 -0.71
N GLU A 40 -7.10 -0.01 0.24
CA GLU A 40 -7.16 -1.45 0.00
C GLU A 40 -8.29 -2.10 0.80
N VAL A 41 -8.83 -3.19 0.26
CA VAL A 41 -9.69 -4.12 1.00
C VAL A 41 -8.90 -5.39 1.29
N SER A 42 -8.75 -5.72 2.55
CA SER A 42 -8.01 -6.90 2.99
C SER A 42 -8.81 -8.17 2.74
N LEU A 43 -8.21 -9.14 2.02
CA LEU A 43 -8.81 -10.44 1.67
C LEU A 43 -9.10 -11.35 2.88
N THR A 44 -8.62 -11.01 4.06
CA THR A 44 -8.99 -11.70 5.31
C THR A 44 -10.35 -11.24 5.84
N GLY A 45 -10.95 -10.19 5.28
CA GLY A 45 -12.30 -9.73 5.61
C GLY A 45 -13.36 -10.61 4.97
N LYS A 46 -14.57 -10.61 5.54
CA LYS A 46 -15.70 -11.36 4.99
C LYS A 46 -16.10 -10.80 3.62
N ASP A 47 -16.30 -11.68 2.64
CA ASP A 47 -16.75 -11.35 1.28
C ASP A 47 -15.90 -10.24 0.62
N ALA A 48 -14.60 -10.18 0.93
CA ALA A 48 -13.71 -9.09 0.53
C ALA A 48 -13.66 -8.87 -0.99
N LEU A 49 -13.71 -9.94 -1.79
CA LEU A 49 -13.71 -9.83 -3.25
C LEU A 49 -14.98 -9.16 -3.77
N GLN A 50 -16.14 -9.51 -3.20
CA GLN A 50 -17.41 -8.85 -3.52
C GLN A 50 -17.41 -7.38 -3.09
N VAL A 51 -16.75 -7.05 -1.98
CA VAL A 51 -16.56 -5.65 -1.55
C VAL A 51 -15.71 -4.89 -2.58
N ILE A 52 -14.61 -5.47 -3.08
CA ILE A 52 -13.77 -4.85 -4.12
C ILE A 52 -14.59 -4.62 -5.40
N GLU A 53 -15.34 -5.63 -5.84
CA GLU A 53 -16.17 -5.53 -7.06
C GLU A 53 -17.22 -4.40 -6.94
N ARG A 54 -17.95 -4.36 -5.82
CA ARG A 54 -18.96 -3.33 -5.56
C ARG A 54 -18.34 -1.94 -5.42
N ALA A 55 -17.19 -1.83 -4.76
CA ALA A 55 -16.47 -0.58 -4.63
C ALA A 55 -15.96 -0.09 -5.99
N ARG A 56 -15.39 -0.97 -6.82
CA ARG A 56 -14.96 -0.64 -8.18
C ARG A 56 -16.12 -0.13 -9.04
N ALA A 57 -17.27 -0.79 -8.98
CA ALA A 57 -18.46 -0.37 -9.71
C ALA A 57 -18.94 1.03 -9.28
N ALA A 58 -18.86 1.35 -7.99
CA ALA A 58 -19.28 2.65 -7.45
C ALA A 58 -18.25 3.78 -7.69
N LEU A 59 -16.95 3.49 -7.59
CA LEU A 59 -15.88 4.48 -7.71
C LEU A 59 -15.48 4.79 -9.17
N GLY A 60 -15.89 3.94 -10.12
CA GLY A 60 -15.49 4.05 -11.53
C GLY A 60 -14.02 3.65 -11.75
N PRO A 61 -13.52 3.62 -13.00
CA PRO A 61 -12.19 3.07 -13.31
C PRO A 61 -11.01 3.96 -12.91
N ASP A 62 -11.23 5.26 -12.73
CA ASP A 62 -10.13 6.23 -12.56
C ASP A 62 -9.59 6.31 -11.13
N ARG A 63 -10.35 5.81 -10.14
CA ARG A 63 -9.94 5.87 -8.73
C ARG A 63 -9.13 4.63 -8.35
N PRO A 64 -7.96 4.76 -7.71
CA PRO A 64 -7.20 3.60 -7.23
C PRO A 64 -7.97 2.76 -6.19
N LEU A 65 -7.97 1.44 -6.35
CA LEU A 65 -8.43 0.49 -5.32
C LEU A 65 -7.49 -0.71 -5.27
N GLY A 66 -7.11 -1.12 -4.08
CA GLY A 66 -6.19 -2.23 -3.87
C GLY A 66 -6.85 -3.45 -3.23
N ALA A 67 -6.21 -4.60 -3.41
CA ALA A 67 -6.47 -5.79 -2.62
C ALA A 67 -5.32 -6.04 -1.64
N GLY A 68 -5.67 -6.25 -0.37
CA GLY A 68 -4.74 -6.47 0.71
C GLY A 68 -4.68 -7.90 1.19
N THR A 69 -3.55 -8.29 1.76
CA THR A 69 -3.32 -9.68 2.19
C THR A 69 -3.41 -10.67 1.02
N VAL A 70 -2.87 -10.29 -0.14
CA VAL A 70 -2.72 -11.21 -1.28
C VAL A 70 -1.55 -12.16 -0.98
N LEU A 71 -1.82 -13.45 -0.79
CA LEU A 71 -0.81 -14.44 -0.38
C LEU A 71 -0.41 -15.38 -1.52
N SER A 72 -1.39 -15.78 -2.34
CA SER A 72 -1.23 -16.77 -3.40
C SER A 72 -1.43 -16.20 -4.80
N ALA A 73 -1.09 -16.99 -5.82
CA ALA A 73 -1.42 -16.65 -7.19
C ALA A 73 -2.94 -16.55 -7.41
N ASP A 74 -3.72 -17.44 -6.78
CA ASP A 74 -5.18 -17.44 -6.86
C ASP A 74 -5.79 -16.18 -6.26
N ASP A 75 -5.27 -15.70 -5.13
CA ASP A 75 -5.67 -14.41 -4.54
C ASP A 75 -5.43 -13.27 -5.53
N ALA A 76 -4.27 -13.23 -6.17
CA ALA A 76 -3.92 -12.19 -7.14
C ALA A 76 -4.82 -12.25 -8.38
N VAL A 77 -5.17 -13.44 -8.86
CA VAL A 77 -6.14 -13.64 -9.95
C VAL A 77 -7.50 -13.09 -9.55
N ALA A 78 -8.00 -13.51 -8.39
CA ALA A 78 -9.33 -13.16 -7.92
C ALA A 78 -9.45 -11.65 -7.65
N ALA A 79 -8.45 -11.05 -7.00
CA ALA A 79 -8.38 -9.61 -6.76
C ALA A 79 -8.37 -8.80 -8.06
N HIS A 80 -7.56 -9.20 -9.04
CA HIS A 80 -7.51 -8.52 -10.33
C HIS A 80 -8.87 -8.59 -11.05
N ARG A 81 -9.51 -9.76 -11.04
CA ARG A 81 -10.85 -9.95 -11.64
C ARG A 81 -11.92 -9.13 -10.93
N ALA A 82 -11.82 -8.97 -9.61
CA ALA A 82 -12.71 -8.10 -8.84
C ALA A 82 -12.50 -6.60 -9.12
N GLY A 83 -11.43 -6.22 -9.83
CA GLY A 83 -11.14 -4.84 -10.22
C GLY A 83 -10.18 -4.10 -9.30
N ALA A 84 -9.28 -4.83 -8.61
CA ALA A 84 -8.15 -4.22 -7.93
C ALA A 84 -7.08 -3.72 -8.92
N ASP A 85 -6.58 -2.51 -8.70
CA ASP A 85 -5.52 -1.87 -9.48
C ASP A 85 -4.13 -2.16 -8.93
N PHE A 86 -4.02 -2.48 -7.63
CA PHE A 86 -2.76 -2.79 -6.98
C PHE A 86 -2.95 -3.86 -5.90
N ALA A 87 -1.86 -4.55 -5.57
CA ALA A 87 -1.85 -5.56 -4.53
C ALA A 87 -0.99 -5.13 -3.35
N VAL A 88 -1.38 -5.54 -2.15
CA VAL A 88 -0.57 -5.43 -0.94
C VAL A 88 -0.44 -6.80 -0.30
N THR A 89 0.80 -7.17 0.00
CA THR A 89 1.10 -8.46 0.64
C THR A 89 1.65 -8.22 2.05
N PRO A 90 1.46 -9.15 2.99
CA PRO A 90 2.08 -9.05 4.31
C PRO A 90 3.54 -9.53 4.31
N GLY A 91 3.95 -10.27 3.28
CA GLY A 91 5.29 -10.79 3.07
C GLY A 91 5.55 -11.09 1.61
N LEU A 92 6.67 -11.75 1.31
CA LEU A 92 7.03 -12.18 -0.03
C LEU A 92 6.46 -13.57 -0.34
N GLY A 93 6.05 -13.80 -1.59
CA GLY A 93 5.44 -15.06 -2.03
C GLY A 93 4.83 -14.94 -3.42
N GLU A 94 4.10 -15.98 -3.83
CA GLU A 94 3.46 -16.07 -5.16
C GLU A 94 2.49 -14.93 -5.44
N GLY A 95 1.81 -14.41 -4.41
CA GLY A 95 0.94 -13.24 -4.56
C GLY A 95 1.65 -12.02 -5.15
N VAL A 96 2.95 -11.84 -4.88
CA VAL A 96 3.74 -10.72 -5.43
C VAL A 96 3.96 -10.91 -6.93
N THR A 97 4.44 -12.09 -7.34
CA THR A 97 4.78 -12.37 -8.75
C THR A 97 3.52 -12.43 -9.60
N ALA A 98 2.46 -13.11 -9.13
CA ALA A 98 1.21 -13.24 -9.86
C ALA A 98 0.47 -11.90 -10.02
N ALA A 99 0.53 -11.01 -9.01
CA ALA A 99 -0.02 -9.66 -9.13
C ALA A 99 0.74 -8.84 -10.19
N ARG A 100 2.08 -8.92 -10.17
CA ARG A 100 2.95 -8.26 -11.14
C ARG A 100 2.70 -8.71 -12.58
N GLU A 101 2.56 -10.01 -12.80
CA GLU A 101 2.23 -10.59 -14.12
C GLU A 101 0.87 -10.12 -14.66
N ARG A 102 -0.01 -9.66 -13.77
CA ARG A 102 -1.33 -9.07 -14.09
C ARG A 102 -1.30 -7.55 -14.26
N GLY A 103 -0.11 -6.95 -14.23
CA GLY A 103 0.05 -5.50 -14.32
C GLY A 103 -0.36 -4.75 -13.06
N MET A 104 -0.65 -5.44 -11.95
CA MET A 104 -0.91 -4.79 -10.67
C MET A 104 0.43 -4.42 -10.01
N PRO A 105 0.75 -3.12 -9.79
CA PRO A 105 1.86 -2.75 -8.92
C PRO A 105 1.64 -3.33 -7.51
N VAL A 106 2.74 -3.68 -6.85
CA VAL A 106 2.69 -4.39 -5.55
C VAL A 106 3.39 -3.59 -4.47
N LEU A 107 2.68 -3.35 -3.36
CA LEU A 107 3.25 -2.91 -2.09
C LEU A 107 3.57 -4.15 -1.26
N ALA A 108 4.80 -4.66 -1.39
CA ALA A 108 5.18 -5.96 -0.85
C ALA A 108 5.65 -5.85 0.61
N GLY A 109 5.14 -6.73 1.47
CA GLY A 109 5.58 -6.80 2.86
C GLY A 109 7.03 -7.26 3.00
N VAL A 110 7.82 -6.54 3.79
CA VAL A 110 9.21 -6.86 4.11
C VAL A 110 9.49 -6.55 5.58
N MET A 111 10.37 -7.33 6.20
CA MET A 111 10.88 -7.04 7.54
C MET A 111 12.39 -6.84 7.54
N THR A 112 13.17 -7.59 6.76
CA THR A 112 14.63 -7.62 6.82
C THR A 112 15.31 -7.01 5.58
N PRO A 113 16.63 -6.68 5.63
CA PRO A 113 17.38 -6.34 4.42
C PRO A 113 17.33 -7.42 3.33
N THR A 114 17.31 -8.70 3.71
CA THR A 114 17.14 -9.82 2.76
C THR A 114 15.80 -9.75 2.05
N ASP A 115 14.73 -9.42 2.78
CA ASP A 115 13.41 -9.24 2.19
C ASP A 115 13.40 -8.05 1.23
N VAL A 116 14.06 -6.95 1.57
CA VAL A 116 14.17 -5.77 0.67
C VAL A 116 14.83 -6.16 -0.67
N ILE A 117 15.94 -6.88 -0.61
CA ILE A 117 16.67 -7.34 -1.81
C ILE A 117 15.79 -8.29 -2.63
N THR A 118 15.16 -9.26 -1.96
CA THR A 118 14.30 -10.26 -2.61
C THR A 118 13.08 -9.59 -3.24
N ALA A 119 12.41 -8.68 -2.54
CA ALA A 119 11.26 -7.94 -3.03
C ALA A 119 11.59 -7.14 -4.29
N ARG A 120 12.76 -6.48 -4.33
CA ARG A 120 13.23 -5.78 -5.52
C ARG A 120 13.40 -6.74 -6.70
N ALA A 121 14.01 -7.91 -6.47
CA ALA A 121 14.21 -8.92 -7.51
C ALA A 121 12.88 -9.47 -8.06
N LEU A 122 11.86 -9.62 -7.19
CA LEU A 122 10.50 -10.00 -7.58
C LEU A 122 9.71 -8.86 -8.26
N GLY A 123 10.30 -7.67 -8.37
CA GLY A 123 9.63 -6.52 -8.96
C GLY A 123 8.60 -5.88 -8.04
N ALA A 124 8.81 -5.83 -6.72
CA ALA A 124 7.95 -5.02 -5.86
C ALA A 124 7.97 -3.54 -6.28
N THR A 125 6.79 -2.90 -6.32
CA THR A 125 6.66 -1.47 -6.65
C THR A 125 6.96 -0.59 -5.45
N ALA A 126 6.62 -1.03 -4.25
CA ALA A 126 6.98 -0.38 -2.99
C ALA A 126 7.10 -1.44 -1.89
N LEU A 127 7.71 -1.05 -0.76
CA LEU A 127 8.02 -1.96 0.34
C LEU A 127 7.26 -1.57 1.60
N LYS A 128 6.34 -2.43 2.02
CA LYS A 128 5.60 -2.31 3.27
C LYS A 128 6.45 -2.86 4.40
N ILE A 129 6.97 -2.00 5.27
CA ILE A 129 7.66 -2.45 6.48
C ILE A 129 6.60 -2.94 7.46
N PHE A 130 6.53 -4.26 7.69
CA PHE A 130 5.45 -4.85 8.47
C PHE A 130 5.90 -6.08 9.28
N PRO A 131 5.44 -6.20 10.54
CA PRO A 131 4.82 -5.16 11.36
C PRO A 131 5.84 -4.12 11.86
N ALA A 132 5.61 -2.83 11.58
CA ALA A 132 6.59 -1.77 11.76
C ALA A 132 6.97 -1.50 13.21
N ALA A 133 6.01 -1.52 14.15
CA ALA A 133 6.30 -1.29 15.57
C ALA A 133 7.26 -2.34 16.14
N GLN A 134 6.97 -3.62 15.88
CA GLN A 134 7.76 -4.76 16.35
C GLN A 134 9.13 -4.83 15.68
N ALA A 135 9.27 -4.27 14.47
CA ALA A 135 10.56 -4.14 13.81
C ALA A 135 11.46 -3.03 14.41
N GLY A 136 10.97 -2.23 15.36
CA GLY A 136 11.70 -1.10 15.96
C GLY A 136 11.26 0.28 15.46
N GLY A 137 10.11 0.36 14.78
CA GLY A 137 9.43 1.60 14.43
C GLY A 137 10.26 2.54 13.54
N PRO A 138 10.18 3.86 13.75
CA PRO A 138 10.91 4.86 12.96
C PRO A 138 12.43 4.65 12.89
N ALA A 139 13.04 4.15 13.97
CA ALA A 139 14.48 3.89 14.02
C ALA A 139 14.89 2.82 13.00
N TYR A 140 14.08 1.78 12.87
CA TYR A 140 14.33 0.71 11.91
C TYR A 140 14.17 1.16 10.46
N VAL A 141 13.11 1.93 10.16
CA VAL A 141 12.94 2.54 8.83
C VAL A 141 14.12 3.42 8.45
N LYS A 142 14.65 4.21 9.42
CA LYS A 142 15.87 5.01 9.21
C LYS A 142 17.10 4.14 8.95
N ALA A 143 17.25 3.03 9.66
CA ALA A 143 18.36 2.10 9.45
C ALA A 143 18.34 1.48 8.05
N LEU A 144 17.17 1.04 7.56
CA LEU A 144 17.01 0.49 6.20
C LEU A 144 17.36 1.50 5.11
N ARG A 145 17.13 2.80 5.32
CA ARG A 145 17.50 3.84 4.34
C ARG A 145 19.01 3.99 4.12
N GLY A 146 19.85 3.48 5.02
CA GLY A 146 21.31 3.48 4.84
C GLY A 146 21.73 2.71 3.58
N PRO A 147 21.49 1.39 3.52
CA PRO A 147 21.79 0.58 2.33
C PRO A 147 20.75 0.74 1.20
N PHE A 148 19.52 1.18 1.48
CA PHE A 148 18.44 1.27 0.49
C PHE A 148 17.85 2.70 0.34
N PRO A 149 18.66 3.71 -0.06
CA PRO A 149 18.24 5.12 -0.02
C PRO A 149 17.15 5.49 -1.03
N HIS A 150 16.94 4.66 -2.06
CA HIS A 150 15.99 4.91 -3.15
C HIS A 150 14.71 4.07 -3.06
N GLU A 151 14.57 3.21 -2.04
CA GLU A 151 13.37 2.40 -1.91
C GLU A 151 12.19 3.18 -1.33
N THR A 152 11.00 2.91 -1.89
CA THR A 152 9.74 3.47 -1.39
C THR A 152 9.29 2.63 -0.19
N LEU A 153 9.67 3.06 1.02
CA LEU A 153 9.33 2.38 2.27
C LEU A 153 8.02 2.93 2.87
N VAL A 154 7.07 2.05 3.18
CA VAL A 154 5.77 2.36 3.78
C VAL A 154 5.64 1.60 5.11
N PRO A 155 5.78 2.26 6.27
CA PRO A 155 5.61 1.58 7.57
C PRO A 155 4.14 1.30 7.86
N VAL A 156 3.81 0.05 8.24
CA VAL A 156 2.44 -0.38 8.56
C VAL A 156 2.45 -1.28 9.81
N GLY A 157 1.46 -1.12 10.68
CA GLY A 157 1.27 -1.93 11.90
C GLY A 157 1.92 -1.31 13.13
N GLY A 158 1.09 -0.88 14.09
CA GLY A 158 1.53 -0.22 15.33
C GLY A 158 2.20 1.13 15.12
N VAL A 159 1.81 1.84 14.06
CA VAL A 159 2.29 3.21 13.80
C VAL A 159 1.50 4.19 14.66
N ASP A 160 1.89 4.30 15.93
CA ASP A 160 1.30 5.28 16.83
C ASP A 160 1.80 6.68 16.46
N GLY A 161 0.88 7.63 16.31
CA GLY A 161 1.22 9.02 16.56
C GLY A 161 1.28 9.17 18.07
N GLY A 162 2.46 9.40 18.66
CA GLY A 162 2.51 10.08 19.97
C GLY A 162 1.83 11.46 19.87
N ASP A 163 2.00 12.35 20.87
CA ASP A 163 1.48 13.73 20.89
C ASP A 163 1.86 14.65 19.70
N ARG A 164 2.42 14.09 18.63
CA ARG A 164 2.63 14.75 17.35
C ARG A 164 1.93 13.94 16.27
N PRO A 165 1.09 14.57 15.43
CA PRO A 165 0.52 13.91 14.27
C PRO A 165 1.66 13.25 13.48
N VAL A 166 1.42 12.00 13.04
CA VAL A 166 2.33 11.19 12.23
C VAL A 166 3.10 12.13 11.31
N PRO A 167 4.43 12.31 11.48
CA PRO A 167 5.14 13.29 10.70
C PRO A 167 4.98 12.87 9.26
N ILE A 168 4.22 13.67 8.53
CA ILE A 168 4.07 13.63 7.08
C ILE A 168 5.50 13.90 6.58
N TRP A 169 6.35 12.86 6.53
CA TRP A 169 7.81 12.85 6.28
C TRP A 169 8.25 13.84 5.19
N ARG A 170 8.42 15.12 5.51
CA ARG A 170 8.85 16.11 4.53
C ARG A 170 10.35 15.95 4.31
N ARG A 171 10.73 15.73 3.05
CA ARG A 171 11.92 16.37 2.50
C ARG A 171 11.51 16.96 1.15
N VAL A 172 11.05 18.21 1.18
CA VAL A 172 10.98 19.04 -0.02
C VAL A 172 12.41 19.56 -0.23
N PRO A 173 13.12 19.21 -1.32
CA PRO A 173 14.40 19.84 -1.61
C PRO A 173 14.19 21.35 -1.79
N PRO A 174 15.13 22.21 -1.37
CA PRO A 174 15.01 23.64 -1.61
C PRO A 174 14.86 23.87 -3.11
N ARG A 175 13.77 24.54 -3.52
CA ARG A 175 13.70 25.15 -4.84
C ARG A 175 14.83 26.18 -4.89
N SER A 176 15.84 25.93 -5.70
CA SER A 176 16.80 26.96 -6.10
C SER A 176 16.00 28.06 -6.82
N GLY A 177 15.75 29.16 -6.12
CA GLY A 177 15.13 30.33 -6.70
C GLY A 177 16.11 31.00 -7.66
N SER A 178 15.79 31.02 -8.94
CA SER A 178 16.19 32.14 -9.81
C SER A 178 15.01 33.12 -9.83
N ALA A 179 15.18 34.25 -9.16
CA ALA A 179 14.28 35.40 -9.28
C ALA A 179 14.37 35.96 -10.71
N PRO A 180 13.26 36.41 -11.32
CA PRO A 180 13.33 37.16 -12.56
C PRO A 180 13.90 38.56 -12.29
N ARG A 181 14.87 38.97 -13.11
CA ARG A 181 15.14 40.39 -13.40
C ARG A 181 14.37 40.76 -14.65
#